data_AF-A0A1B9AUA4-F1
#
_entry.id   AF-A0A1B9AUA4-F1
#
_cell.length_a   1.000
_cell.length_b   1.000
_cell.length_c   1.000
_cell.angle_alpha   90.00
_cell.angle_beta   90.00
_cell.angle_gamma   90.00
#
_symmetry.space_group_name_H-M   'P 1'
#
loop_
_entity.id
_entity.type
_entity.pdbx_description
1 polymer ?
#
loop_
_entity_poly.entity_id
_entity_poly.type
_entity_poly.pdbx_seq_one_letter_code
_entity_poly.pdbx_strand_id
1 'polypeptide(L)'
;MWFGNKSNREVKVPESAFKGAVLEGRERRYTVINERDVTKYVPEGAREDFNASFNNICDWIEEGRIEDGKKPFNSYIVINTDEPYIGEIIEVMKRHGHFR
;
A
#
# COMPACT_ATOMS: atom_id res chain seq x y z
N MET A 1 35.62 32.81 -23.82
CA MET A 1 35.40 33.17 -22.40
C MET A 1 33.93 32.93 -22.10
N TRP A 2 33.66 32.32 -20.93
CA TRP A 2 32.38 32.06 -20.28
C TRP A 2 31.48 30.89 -20.74
N PHE A 3 31.12 30.12 -19.73
CA PHE A 3 30.67 28.74 -19.69
C PHE A 3 29.15 28.67 -19.47
N GLY A 4 28.47 27.78 -20.18
CA GLY A 4 27.11 27.35 -19.83
C GLY A 4 27.16 25.98 -19.17
N ASN A 5 27.30 25.96 -17.84
CA ASN A 5 27.31 24.76 -17.02
C ASN A 5 25.95 24.04 -17.14
N LYS A 6 25.87 22.97 -17.94
CA LYS A 6 24.70 22.08 -17.93
C LYS A 6 24.73 21.35 -16.60
N SER A 7 24.05 21.91 -15.60
CA SER A 7 23.83 21.25 -14.32
C SER A 7 23.25 19.87 -14.60
N ASN A 8 24.05 18.84 -14.35
CA ASN A 8 23.62 17.46 -14.35
C ASN A 8 22.73 17.30 -13.11
N ARG A 9 21.45 17.69 -13.22
CA ARG A 9 20.48 17.40 -12.17
C ARG A 9 20.33 15.89 -12.18
N GLU A 10 20.91 15.22 -11.19
CA GLU A 10 20.57 13.84 -10.87
C GLU A 10 19.05 13.77 -10.80
N VAL A 11 18.46 13.05 -11.76
CA VAL A 11 17.07 12.66 -11.67
C VAL A 11 17.02 11.69 -10.49
N LYS A 12 16.68 12.19 -9.30
CA LYS A 12 16.28 11.34 -8.19
C LYS A 12 15.07 10.57 -8.68
N VAL A 13 15.29 9.33 -9.10
CA VAL A 13 14.21 8.37 -9.27
C VAL A 13 13.53 8.33 -7.90
N PRO A 14 12.28 8.79 -7.77
CA PRO A 14 11.63 8.83 -6.47
C PRO A 14 11.65 7.42 -5.92
N GLU A 15 12.23 7.29 -4.73
CA GLU A 15 12.29 6.02 -4.05
C GLU A 15 10.85 5.52 -3.94
N SER A 16 10.63 4.28 -4.38
CA SER A 16 9.30 3.72 -4.45
C SER A 16 8.63 3.86 -3.08
N ALA A 17 7.44 4.48 -3.02
CA ALA A 17 6.65 4.60 -1.78
C ALA A 17 6.42 3.23 -1.09
N PHE A 18 6.71 2.15 -1.81
CA PHE A 18 6.57 0.77 -1.40
C PHE A 18 7.80 0.16 -0.73
N LYS A 19 8.91 0.89 -0.54
CA LYS A 19 10.09 0.38 0.18
C LYS A 19 9.80 0.08 1.66
N GLY A 20 8.82 0.77 2.27
CA GLY A 20 8.43 0.58 3.68
C GLY A 20 7.24 -0.37 3.92
N ALA A 21 6.61 -0.91 2.88
CA ALA A 21 5.36 -1.68 3.00
C ALA A 21 5.55 -3.21 3.05
N VAL A 22 6.80 -3.67 3.10
CA VAL A 22 7.16 -5.10 3.07
C VAL A 22 7.94 -5.42 4.34
N LEU A 23 7.39 -6.32 5.17
CA LEU A 23 8.19 -6.99 6.20
C LEU A 23 9.36 -7.71 5.52
N GLU A 24 10.60 -7.46 5.97
CA GLU A 24 11.82 -8.00 5.36
C GLU A 24 11.68 -9.51 5.05
N GLY A 25 12.03 -9.91 3.82
CA GLY A 25 12.00 -11.31 3.38
C GLY A 25 10.68 -11.84 2.81
N ARG A 26 9.69 -10.99 2.50
CA ARG A 26 8.43 -11.40 1.85
C ARG A 26 8.20 -10.74 0.49
N GLU A 27 7.58 -11.47 -0.45
CA GLU A 27 7.05 -10.88 -1.68
C GLU A 27 5.85 -9.98 -1.37
N ARG A 28 5.73 -8.86 -2.12
CA ARG A 28 4.60 -7.95 -1.98
C ARG A 28 3.31 -8.64 -2.44
N ARG A 29 2.32 -8.69 -1.54
CA ARG A 29 0.98 -9.24 -1.84
C ARG A 29 -0.15 -8.24 -1.66
N TYR A 30 0.08 -7.19 -0.87
CA TYR A 30 -0.94 -6.22 -0.50
C TYR A 30 -0.37 -4.80 -0.60
N THR A 31 -1.25 -3.87 -0.95
CA THR A 31 -1.00 -2.43 -0.86
C THR A 31 -1.99 -1.87 0.15
N VAL A 32 -1.49 -1.17 1.16
CA VAL A 32 -2.32 -0.50 2.18
C VAL A 32 -2.19 1.00 1.97
N ILE A 33 -3.32 1.68 1.90
CA ILE A 33 -3.39 3.13 1.77
C ILE A 33 -4.28 3.65 2.90
N ASN A 34 -3.81 4.63 3.66
CA ASN A 34 -4.61 5.29 4.67
C ASN A 34 -5.58 6.28 4.01
N GLU A 35 -6.87 5.98 4.03
CA GLU A 35 -7.90 6.84 3.43
C GLU A 35 -7.97 8.24 4.05
N ARG A 36 -7.55 8.41 5.32
CA ARG A 36 -7.45 9.74 5.94
C ARG A 36 -6.34 10.57 5.28
N ASP A 37 -5.23 9.94 4.94
CA ASP A 37 -4.12 10.60 4.25
C ASP A 37 -4.47 10.90 2.79
N VAL A 38 -5.18 9.98 2.11
CA VAL A 38 -5.74 10.25 0.78
C VAL A 38 -6.65 11.47 0.83
N THR A 39 -7.57 11.50 1.78
CA THR A 39 -8.51 12.62 1.95
C THR A 39 -7.79 13.94 2.25
N LYS A 40 -6.71 13.90 3.03
CA LYS A 40 -6.00 15.09 3.47
C LYS A 40 -5.00 15.63 2.45
N TYR A 41 -4.31 14.76 1.72
CA TYR A 41 -3.13 15.13 0.93
C TYR A 41 -3.32 14.98 -0.58
N VAL A 42 -4.32 14.22 -1.05
CA VAL A 42 -4.56 14.04 -2.49
C VAL A 42 -5.55 15.10 -2.99
N PRO A 43 -5.22 15.83 -4.08
CA PRO A 43 -6.16 16.76 -4.70
C PRO A 43 -7.46 16.07 -5.09
N GLU A 44 -8.58 16.79 -4.96
CA GLU A 44 -9.92 16.24 -5.16
C GLU A 44 -10.09 15.50 -6.49
N GLY A 45 -9.71 16.11 -7.62
CA GLY A 45 -9.82 15.45 -8.93
C GLY A 45 -8.99 14.16 -9.02
N ALA A 46 -7.76 14.16 -8.49
CA ALA A 46 -6.93 12.95 -8.47
C ALA A 46 -7.50 11.86 -7.56
N ARG A 47 -8.17 12.25 -6.47
CA ARG A 47 -8.87 11.33 -5.57
C ARG A 47 -10.12 10.73 -6.23
N GLU A 48 -10.87 11.52 -7.00
CA GLU A 48 -12.02 11.05 -7.77
C GLU A 48 -11.60 10.03 -8.85
N ASP A 49 -10.58 10.37 -9.63
CA ASP A 49 -10.01 9.47 -10.64
C ASP A 49 -9.50 8.16 -10.03
N PHE A 50 -8.83 8.25 -8.88
CA PHE A 50 -8.40 7.09 -8.11
C PHE A 50 -9.58 6.22 -7.67
N ASN A 51 -10.63 6.82 -7.08
CA ASN A 51 -11.79 6.08 -6.60
C ASN A 51 -12.53 5.36 -7.73
N ALA A 52 -12.73 6.04 -8.87
CA ALA A 52 -13.37 5.43 -10.04
C ALA A 52 -12.57 4.22 -10.55
N SER A 53 -11.25 4.39 -10.68
CA SER A 53 -10.36 3.31 -11.15
C SER A 53 -10.31 2.15 -10.15
N PHE A 54 -10.24 2.46 -8.86
CA PHE A 54 -10.16 1.46 -7.79
C PHE A 54 -11.43 0.63 -7.70
N ASN A 55 -12.61 1.25 -7.82
CA ASN A 55 -13.88 0.54 -7.83
C ASN A 55 -13.97 -0.47 -8.99
N ASN A 56 -13.61 -0.06 -10.21
CA ASN A 56 -13.61 -0.97 -11.36
C ASN A 56 -12.69 -2.18 -11.15
N ILE A 57 -11.51 -1.96 -10.56
CA ILE A 57 -10.57 -3.04 -10.23
C ILE A 57 -11.17 -3.98 -9.18
N CYS A 58 -11.81 -3.44 -8.15
CA CYS A 58 -12.48 -4.23 -7.11
C CYS A 58 -13.60 -5.09 -7.70
N ASP A 59 -14.39 -4.56 -8.63
CA ASP A 59 -15.48 -5.28 -9.28
C ASP A 59 -14.94 -6.49 -10.07
N TRP A 60 -13.89 -6.30 -10.88
CA TRP A 60 -13.26 -7.42 -11.61
C TRP A 60 -12.68 -8.49 -10.69
N ILE A 61 -12.11 -8.08 -9.54
CA ILE A 61 -11.61 -9.03 -8.54
C ILE A 61 -12.77 -9.79 -7.90
N GLU A 62 -13.85 -9.10 -7.55
CA GLU A 62 -15.05 -9.73 -6.99
C GLU A 62 -15.63 -10.77 -7.96
N GLU A 63 -15.85 -10.40 -9.22
CA GLU A 63 -16.36 -11.29 -10.26
C GLU A 63 -15.49 -12.54 -10.40
N GLY A 64 -14.17 -12.36 -10.57
CA GLY A 64 -13.24 -13.50 -10.69
C GLY A 64 -13.21 -14.39 -9.44
N ARG A 65 -13.42 -13.83 -8.24
CA ARG A 65 -13.52 -14.62 -7.00
C ARG A 65 -14.81 -15.42 -6.95
N ILE A 66 -15.92 -14.86 -7.42
CA ILE A 66 -17.20 -15.58 -7.50
C ILE A 66 -17.09 -16.74 -8.50
N GLU A 67 -16.47 -16.52 -9.66
CA GLU A 67 -16.20 -17.57 -10.66
C GLU A 67 -15.36 -18.71 -10.09
N ASP A 68 -14.38 -18.38 -9.24
CA ASP A 68 -13.55 -19.33 -8.51
C ASP A 68 -14.27 -20.04 -7.34
N GLY A 69 -15.55 -19.73 -7.07
CA GLY A 69 -16.31 -20.27 -5.94
C GLY A 69 -15.85 -19.75 -4.57
N LYS A 70 -15.14 -18.62 -4.54
CA LYS A 70 -14.64 -17.97 -3.31
C LYS A 70 -15.63 -16.90 -2.84
N LYS A 71 -15.47 -16.45 -1.58
CA LYS A 71 -16.19 -15.28 -1.09
C LYS A 71 -15.78 -14.03 -1.90
N PRO A 72 -16.71 -13.15 -2.30
CA PRO A 72 -16.40 -11.95 -3.09
C PRO A 72 -15.41 -11.04 -2.35
N PHE A 73 -15.63 -10.82 -1.05
CA PHE A 73 -14.78 -9.98 -0.21
C PHE A 73 -13.90 -10.80 0.74
N ASN A 74 -12.64 -10.40 0.88
CA ASN A 74 -11.78 -10.86 1.96
C ASN A 74 -11.84 -9.89 3.13
N SER A 75 -11.82 -10.42 4.35
CA SER A 75 -11.65 -9.60 5.56
C SER A 75 -10.18 -9.65 5.98
N TYR A 76 -9.56 -8.47 6.06
CA TYR A 76 -8.19 -8.31 6.54
C TYR A 76 -8.19 -7.48 7.81
N ILE A 77 -7.26 -7.78 8.71
CA ILE A 77 -6.91 -6.90 9.81
C ILE A 77 -5.62 -6.18 9.41
N VAL A 78 -5.69 -4.86 9.31
CA VAL A 78 -4.54 -3.98 9.07
C VAL A 78 -4.24 -3.28 10.38
N ILE A 79 -2.99 -3.34 10.83
CA ILE A 79 -2.56 -2.82 12.13
C ILE A 79 -1.40 -1.88 11.87
N ASN A 80 -1.53 -0.63 12.31
CA ASN A 80 -0.43 0.32 12.26
C ASN A 80 0.64 -0.10 13.27
N THR A 81 1.88 -0.27 12.79
CA THR A 81 2.98 -0.74 13.63
C THR A 81 3.57 0.33 14.54
N ASP A 82 3.18 1.59 14.38
CA ASP A 82 3.65 2.69 15.24
C ASP A 82 2.81 2.85 16.52
N GLU A 83 1.78 2.01 16.70
CA GLU A 83 0.89 2.06 17.85
C GLU A 83 1.52 1.44 19.11
N PRO A 84 1.26 1.98 20.32
CA PRO A 84 1.94 1.54 21.55
C PRO A 84 1.69 0.08 21.91
N TYR A 85 0.61 -0.52 21.40
CA TYR A 85 0.22 -1.91 21.65
C TYR A 85 0.81 -2.90 20.62
N ILE A 86 1.58 -2.44 19.62
CA ILE A 86 2.04 -3.33 18.53
C ILE A 86 2.88 -4.50 19.04
N GLY A 87 3.68 -4.29 20.09
CA GLY A 87 4.53 -5.32 20.67
C GLY A 87 3.72 -6.52 21.15
N GLU A 88 2.58 -6.28 21.81
CA GLU A 88 1.68 -7.34 22.28
C GLU A 88 1.09 -8.15 21.11
N ILE A 89 0.70 -7.45 20.04
CA ILE A 89 0.14 -8.07 18.84
C ILE A 89 1.19 -8.93 18.14
N ILE A 90 2.42 -8.43 17.98
CA ILE A 90 3.52 -9.21 17.39
C ILE A 90 3.77 -10.49 18.19
N GLU A 91 3.77 -10.41 19.52
CA GLU A 91 3.98 -11.58 20.38
C GLU A 91 2.82 -12.58 20.29
N VAL A 92 1.56 -12.13 20.22
CA VAL A 92 0.40 -13.01 19.93
C VAL A 92 0.61 -13.71 18.58
N MET A 93 0.97 -12.96 17.54
CA MET A 93 1.13 -13.48 16.18
C MET A 93 2.29 -14.49 16.09
N LYS A 94 3.39 -14.28 16.82
CA LYS A 94 4.50 -15.25 16.94
C LYS A 94 4.06 -16.55 17.62
N ARG A 95 3.33 -16.46 18.74
CA ARG A 95 2.84 -17.66 19.48
C ARG A 95 1.96 -18.57 18.61
N HIS A 96 1.25 -18.01 17.64
CA HIS A 96 0.42 -18.75 16.70
C HIS A 96 1.09 -19.05 15.35
N GLY A 97 2.40 -18.77 15.21
CA GLY A 97 3.18 -19.09 14.01
C GLY A 97 2.88 -18.21 12.78
N HIS A 98 2.17 -17.10 12.96
CA HIS A 98 1.88 -16.16 11.87
C HIS A 98 3.11 -15.29 11.55
N PHE A 99 3.86 -14.89 12.58
CA PHE A 99 5.13 -14.16 12.50
C PHE A 99 6.28 -15.09 12.94
N ARG A 100 7.44 -14.96 12.29
CA ARG A 100 8.69 -15.66 12.64
C ARG A 100 9.70 -14.64 13.14
#